data_AF-A0A523MPD4-F1
#
_entry.id   AF-A0A523MPD4-F1
#
_cell.length_a   1.000
_cell.length_b   1.000
_cell.length_c   1.000
_cell.angle_alpha   90.00
_cell.angle_beta   90.00
_cell.angle_gamma   90.00
#
_symmetry.space_group_name_H-M   'P 1'
#
loop_
_entity.id
_entity.type
_entity.pdbx_description
1 polymer ?
#
loop_
_entity_poly.entity_id
_entity_poly.type
_entity_poly.pdbx_seq_one_letter_code
_entity_poly.pdbx_strand_id
1 'polypeptide(L)'
;MLQAISDGIGRWVAGAILGLLAVAFIFWGVDFSLGGTTFAAKVNGNEIPILDFERDLQSQQAQYQELYRIEITDELQRELRLAVLERLIRNEALLQQVESAGYRLSDERLTAAIRARPEFRVGGEFSLDVYRASLLNIGLTPAGFEALQR
;
A
#
# COMPACT_ATOMS: atom_id res chain seq x y z
N MET A 1 -31.60 -46.10 -21.84
CA MET A 1 -32.47 -45.61 -20.74
C MET A 1 -31.64 -45.28 -19.49
N LEU A 2 -30.62 -44.43 -19.63
CA LEU A 2 -29.79 -43.93 -18.50
C LEU A 2 -29.66 -42.39 -18.49
N GLN A 3 -30.39 -41.69 -19.37
CA GLN A 3 -30.34 -40.22 -19.48
C GLN A 3 -31.44 -39.50 -18.69
N ALA A 4 -32.47 -40.21 -18.20
CA ALA A 4 -33.58 -39.58 -17.47
C ALA A 4 -33.32 -39.40 -15.96
N ILE A 5 -32.20 -39.93 -15.44
CA ILE A 5 -31.87 -39.91 -14.01
C ILE A 5 -30.94 -38.72 -13.66
N SER A 6 -30.16 -38.20 -14.62
CA SER A 6 -29.27 -37.05 -14.40
C SER A 6 -30.00 -35.71 -14.34
N ASP A 7 -31.14 -35.57 -15.03
CA ASP A 7 -31.75 -34.26 -15.27
C ASP A 7 -32.62 -33.77 -14.11
N GLY A 8 -33.21 -34.69 -13.32
CA GLY A 8 -34.02 -34.35 -12.16
C GLY A 8 -33.21 -34.23 -10.86
N ILE A 9 -32.23 -35.13 -10.66
CA ILE A 9 -31.45 -35.22 -9.43
C ILE A 9 -30.41 -34.10 -9.36
N GLY A 10 -29.80 -33.73 -10.49
CA GLY A 10 -28.78 -32.67 -10.52
C GLY A 10 -29.30 -31.34 -9.98
N ARG A 11 -30.55 -30.96 -10.29
CA ARG A 11 -31.13 -29.68 -9.88
C ARG A 11 -31.53 -29.64 -8.41
N TRP A 12 -32.04 -30.76 -7.87
CA TRP A 12 -32.40 -30.84 -6.45
C TRP A 12 -31.16 -30.95 -5.55
N VAL A 13 -30.16 -31.75 -5.97
CA VAL A 13 -28.88 -31.86 -5.27
C VAL A 13 -28.09 -30.55 -5.34
N ALA A 14 -28.07 -29.86 -6.49
CA ALA A 14 -27.47 -28.53 -6.60
C ALA A 14 -28.15 -27.52 -5.66
N GLY A 15 -29.49 -27.56 -5.56
CA GLY A 15 -30.24 -26.73 -4.61
C GLY A 15 -29.89 -27.03 -3.16
N ALA A 16 -29.74 -28.30 -2.80
CA ALA A 16 -29.36 -28.71 -1.44
C ALA A 16 -27.94 -28.24 -1.06
N ILE A 17 -26.97 -28.38 -1.97
CA ILE A 17 -25.59 -27.91 -1.76
C ILE A 17 -25.56 -26.38 -1.64
N LEU A 18 -26.26 -25.67 -2.52
CA LEU A 18 -26.32 -24.21 -2.49
C LEU A 18 -26.99 -23.69 -1.21
N GLY A 19 -28.05 -24.36 -0.75
CA GLY A 19 -28.71 -24.07 0.52
C GLY A 19 -27.79 -24.29 1.72
N LEU A 20 -27.02 -25.38 1.72
CA LEU A 20 -26.06 -25.68 2.79
C LEU A 20 -24.93 -24.64 2.83
N LEU A 21 -24.42 -24.22 1.66
CA LEU A 21 -23.44 -23.12 1.56
C LEU A 21 -24.02 -21.79 2.06
N ALA A 22 -25.26 -21.45 1.69
CA ALA A 22 -25.91 -20.23 2.15
C ALA A 22 -26.06 -20.21 3.68
N VAL A 23 -26.42 -21.34 4.30
CA VAL A 23 -26.47 -21.48 5.75
C VAL A 23 -25.08 -21.28 6.38
N ALA A 24 -24.03 -21.85 5.78
CA ALA A 24 -22.67 -21.63 6.25
C ALA A 24 -22.27 -20.14 6.21
N PHE A 25 -22.66 -19.39 5.17
CA PHE A 25 -22.43 -17.94 5.11
C PHE A 25 -23.19 -17.15 6.18
N ILE A 26 -24.38 -17.60 6.59
CA ILE A 26 -25.16 -16.96 7.69
C ILE A 26 -24.47 -17.18 9.04
N PHE A 27 -23.95 -18.39 9.31
CA PHE A 27 -23.27 -18.72 10.56
C PHE A 27 -21.84 -18.18 10.64
N TRP A 28 -21.13 -18.10 9.51
CA TRP A 28 -19.77 -17.55 9.44
C TRP A 28 -19.78 -16.01 9.42
N GLY A 29 -20.86 -15.42 8.89
CA GLY A 29 -20.95 -13.98 8.62
C GLY A 29 -20.17 -13.62 7.36
N VAL A 30 -20.84 -12.90 6.45
CA VAL A 30 -20.18 -12.26 5.30
C VAL A 30 -19.87 -10.84 5.71
N ASP A 31 -18.61 -10.53 5.94
CA ASP A 31 -18.20 -9.15 6.21
C ASP A 31 -18.22 -8.39 4.88
N PHE A 32 -19.29 -7.65 4.62
CA PHE A 32 -19.44 -6.80 3.43
C PHE A 32 -18.62 -5.50 3.51
N SER A 33 -17.63 -5.41 4.42
CA SER A 33 -16.69 -4.27 4.50
C SER A 33 -15.72 -4.15 3.32
N LEU A 34 -16.02 -4.79 2.18
CA LEU A 34 -15.44 -4.43 0.88
C LEU A 34 -15.77 -2.98 0.45
N GLY A 35 -16.63 -2.28 1.20
CA GLY A 35 -16.85 -0.83 1.15
C GLY A 35 -16.24 -0.07 2.32
N GLY A 36 -15.12 -0.53 2.88
CA GLY A 36 -14.37 0.22 3.89
C GLY A 36 -13.91 1.57 3.35
N THR A 37 -13.80 2.57 4.23
CA THR A 37 -13.17 3.86 3.92
C THR A 37 -11.83 3.64 3.21
N THR A 38 -11.77 3.97 1.92
CA THR A 38 -10.60 3.75 1.07
C THR A 38 -9.48 4.76 1.33
N PHE A 39 -9.77 5.80 2.12
CA PHE A 39 -8.87 6.90 2.41
C PHE A 39 -8.81 7.18 3.91
N ALA A 40 -7.61 7.53 4.40
CA ALA A 40 -7.35 7.92 5.78
C ALA A 40 -7.65 9.41 6.04
N ALA A 41 -7.42 10.26 5.04
CA ALA A 41 -7.71 11.69 5.07
C ALA A 41 -7.86 12.25 3.65
N LYS A 42 -8.44 13.44 3.54
CA LYS A 42 -8.60 14.17 2.28
C LYS A 42 -8.04 15.59 2.43
N VAL A 43 -7.14 15.99 1.55
CA VAL A 43 -6.46 17.28 1.56
C VAL A 43 -6.75 17.99 0.24
N ASN A 44 -7.54 19.08 0.29
CA ASN A 44 -7.95 19.88 -0.88
C ASN A 44 -8.51 19.07 -2.07
N GLY A 45 -9.14 17.92 -1.81
CA GLY A 45 -9.70 17.07 -2.87
C GLY A 45 -8.87 15.83 -3.19
N ASN A 46 -7.59 15.79 -2.84
CA ASN A 46 -6.73 14.62 -2.97
C ASN A 46 -6.91 13.70 -1.76
N GLU A 47 -7.05 12.41 -2.02
CA GLU A 47 -7.29 11.39 -1.00
C GLU A 47 -5.97 10.70 -0.64
N ILE A 48 -5.69 10.62 0.65
CA ILE A 48 -4.57 9.84 1.18
C ILE A 48 -5.07 8.40 1.36
N PRO A 49 -4.58 7.42 0.59
CA PRO A 49 -5.07 6.06 0.64
C PRO A 49 -4.89 5.46 2.04
N ILE A 50 -5.88 4.69 2.50
CA ILE A 50 -5.80 4.02 3.81
C ILE A 50 -4.60 3.08 3.88
N LEU A 51 -4.27 2.43 2.76
CA LEU A 51 -3.13 1.53 2.64
C LEU A 51 -1.79 2.21 2.91
N ASP A 52 -1.64 3.47 2.48
CA ASP A 52 -0.40 4.22 2.68
C ASP A 52 -0.26 4.63 4.15
N PHE A 53 -1.37 5.02 4.78
CA PHE A 53 -1.40 5.27 6.22
C PHE A 53 -1.04 4.04 7.04
N GLU A 54 -1.63 2.88 6.74
CA GLU A 54 -1.37 1.63 7.47
C GLU A 54 0.09 1.17 7.32
N ARG A 55 0.64 1.28 6.11
CA ARG A 55 2.04 0.93 5.82
C ARG A 55 3.01 1.81 6.59
N ASP A 56 2.79 3.12 6.56
CA ASP A 56 3.63 4.09 7.27
C ASP A 56 3.53 3.92 8.79
N LEU A 57 2.32 3.63 9.29
CA LEU A 57 2.10 3.34 10.70
C LEU A 57 2.83 2.07 11.14
N GLN A 58 2.76 1.00 10.36
CA GLN A 58 3.45 -0.25 10.65
C GLN A 58 4.97 -0.06 10.65
N SER A 59 5.50 0.68 9.67
CA SER A 59 6.93 1.01 9.60
C SER A 59 7.38 1.82 10.82
N GLN A 60 6.60 2.83 11.22
CA GLN A 60 6.88 3.66 12.38
C GLN A 60 6.87 2.84 13.68
N GLN A 61 5.88 1.96 13.85
CA GLN A 61 5.80 1.07 15.01
C GLN A 61 6.99 0.13 15.11
N ALA A 62 7.38 -0.52 14.00
CA ALA A 62 8.52 -1.41 13.94
C ALA A 62 9.82 -0.68 14.34
N GLN A 63 10.02 0.53 13.84
CA GLN A 63 11.18 1.36 14.21
C GLN A 63 11.22 1.70 15.71
N TYR A 64 10.07 2.03 16.31
CA TYR A 64 9.99 2.33 17.74
C TYR A 64 10.27 1.09 18.61
N GLN A 65 9.72 -0.06 18.21
CA GLN A 65 9.97 -1.33 18.89
C GLN A 65 11.45 -1.72 18.82
N GLU A 66 12.10 -1.53 17.67
CA GLU A 66 13.52 -1.82 17.50
C GLU A 66 14.42 -0.88 18.33
N LEU A 67 14.14 0.43 18.29
CA LEU A 67 14.98 1.44 18.91
C LEU A 67 14.86 1.46 20.44
N TYR A 68 13.64 1.33 20.96
CA TYR A 68 13.36 1.50 22.39
C TYR A 68 13.11 0.18 23.11
N ARG A 69 12.96 -0.94 22.38
CA ARG A 69 12.63 -2.27 22.94
C ARG A 69 11.43 -2.24 23.88
N ILE A 70 10.48 -1.35 23.59
CA ILE A 70 9.27 -1.16 24.38
C ILE A 70 8.09 -1.89 23.74
N GLU A 71 7.14 -2.29 24.58
CA GLU A 71 5.82 -2.69 24.13
C GLU A 71 5.00 -1.45 23.78
N ILE A 72 4.25 -1.50 22.68
CA ILE A 72 3.42 -0.39 22.23
C ILE A 72 2.14 -0.40 23.07
N THR A 73 1.99 0.57 23.98
CA THR A 73 0.74 0.76 24.74
C THR A 73 -0.35 1.35 23.85
N ASP A 74 -1.62 1.23 24.25
CA ASP A 74 -2.75 1.79 23.50
C ASP A 74 -2.69 3.33 23.39
N GLU A 75 -2.14 4.01 24.39
CA GLU A 75 -1.87 5.45 24.35
C GLU A 75 -0.84 5.79 23.27
N LEU A 76 0.31 5.10 23.29
CA LEU A 76 1.37 5.32 22.32
C LEU A 76 0.91 4.97 20.91
N GLN A 77 0.09 3.92 20.75
CA GLN A 77 -0.48 3.55 19.45
C GLN A 77 -1.35 4.68 18.88
N ARG A 78 -2.17 5.33 19.71
CA ARG A 78 -2.99 6.48 19.31
C ARG A 78 -2.13 7.68 18.92
N GLU A 79 -1.10 7.98 19.70
CA GLU A 79 -0.15 9.07 19.40
C GLU A 79 0.58 8.83 18.06
N LEU A 80 1.07 7.60 17.84
CA LEU A 80 1.73 7.23 16.59
C LEU A 80 0.79 7.35 15.38
N ARG A 81 -0.47 6.91 15.52
CA ARG A 81 -1.49 7.07 14.48
C ARG A 81 -1.69 8.55 14.12
N LEU A 82 -1.87 9.41 15.12
CA LEU A 82 -2.04 10.85 14.88
C LEU A 82 -0.80 11.48 14.23
N ALA A 83 0.39 11.14 14.72
CA ALA A 83 1.64 11.66 14.17
C ALA A 83 1.86 11.26 12.70
N VAL A 84 1.56 10.00 12.36
CA VAL A 84 1.64 9.50 10.97
C VAL A 84 0.60 10.19 10.09
N LEU A 85 -0.65 10.30 10.55
CA LEU A 85 -1.71 10.96 9.79
C LEU A 85 -1.37 12.42 9.51
N GLU A 86 -0.92 13.15 10.52
CA GLU A 86 -0.56 14.56 10.39
C GLU A 86 0.65 14.76 9.47
N ARG A 87 1.64 13.85 9.53
CA ARG A 87 2.77 13.85 8.59
C ARG A 87 2.30 13.65 7.16
N LEU A 88 1.42 12.68 6.90
CA LEU A 88 0.89 12.44 5.56
C LEU A 88 0.09 13.63 5.03
N ILE A 89 -0.76 14.24 5.87
CA ILE A 89 -1.51 15.46 5.52
C ILE A 89 -0.56 16.61 5.17
N ARG A 90 0.46 16.86 5.98
CA ARG A 90 1.45 17.92 5.71
C ARG A 90 2.22 17.67 4.41
N ASN A 91 2.64 16.44 4.17
CA ASN A 91 3.35 16.07 2.96
C ASN A 91 2.49 16.30 1.71
N GLU A 92 1.23 15.89 1.76
CA GLU A 92 0.28 16.11 0.66
C GLU A 92 0.04 17.61 0.42
N ALA A 93 -0.17 18.40 1.49
CA ALA A 93 -0.33 19.84 1.37
C ALA A 93 0.92 20.53 0.78
N LEU A 94 2.12 20.10 1.18
CA LEU A 94 3.37 20.59 0.63
C LEU A 94 3.54 20.22 -0.85
N LEU A 95 3.20 18.98 -1.22
CA LEU A 95 3.27 18.52 -2.61
C LEU A 95 2.36 19.37 -3.51
N GLN A 96 1.12 19.59 -3.09
CA GLN A 96 0.18 20.46 -3.82
C GLN A 96 0.71 21.89 -3.96
N GLN A 97 1.37 22.43 -2.94
CA GLN A 97 1.97 23.76 -3.00
C GLN A 97 3.15 23.80 -3.99
N VAL A 98 3.99 22.78 -4.01
CA VAL A 98 5.12 22.65 -4.93
C VAL A 98 4.62 22.54 -6.38
N GLU A 99 3.61 21.69 -6.62
CA GLU A 99 2.99 21.52 -7.93
C GLU A 99 2.31 22.80 -8.44
N SER A 100 1.50 23.45 -7.59
CA SER A 100 0.80 24.69 -7.95
C SER A 100 1.75 25.87 -8.20
N ALA A 101 2.88 25.91 -7.50
CA ALA A 101 3.95 26.88 -7.76
C ALA A 101 4.82 26.53 -8.98
N GLY A 102 4.57 25.41 -9.65
CA GLY A 102 5.30 24.99 -10.86
C GLY A 102 6.72 24.47 -10.58
N TYR A 103 7.05 24.15 -9.33
CA TYR A 103 8.32 23.53 -9.00
C TYR A 103 8.29 22.06 -9.43
N ARG A 104 9.02 21.73 -10.50
CA ARG A 104 9.28 20.35 -10.94
C ARG A 104 10.77 20.09 -10.85
N LEU A 105 11.16 18.89 -10.43
CA LEU A 105 12.56 18.51 -10.48
C LEU A 105 12.97 18.32 -11.95
N SER A 106 14.02 19.01 -12.40
CA SER A 106 14.53 18.81 -13.76
C SER A 106 15.19 17.44 -13.87
N ASP A 107 15.18 16.87 -15.07
CA ASP A 107 15.69 15.52 -15.32
C ASP A 107 17.19 15.41 -14.97
N GLU A 108 17.95 16.48 -15.17
CA GLU A 108 19.37 16.55 -14.81
C GLU A 108 19.56 16.52 -13.28
N ARG A 109 18.71 17.24 -12.53
CA ARG A 109 18.77 17.25 -11.06
C ARG A 109 18.31 15.93 -10.47
N LEU A 110 17.26 15.33 -11.03
CA LEU A 110 16.79 14.01 -10.64
C LEU A 110 17.88 12.95 -10.87
N THR A 111 18.51 12.96 -12.06
CA THR A 111 19.60 12.05 -12.40
C THR A 111 20.80 12.24 -11.47
N ALA A 112 21.19 13.48 -11.18
CA ALA A 112 22.28 13.78 -10.25
C ALA A 112 21.97 13.28 -8.83
N ALA A 113 20.73 13.47 -8.36
CA ALA A 113 20.29 12.99 -7.05
C ALA A 113 20.29 11.45 -6.96
N ILE A 114 19.82 10.75 -7.98
CA ILE A 114 19.85 9.27 -8.05
C ILE A 114 21.30 8.78 -8.05
N ARG A 115 22.18 9.37 -8.86
CA ARG A 115 23.59 8.97 -8.94
C ARG A 115 24.38 9.24 -7.64
N ALA A 116 23.95 10.22 -6.86
CA ALA A 116 24.57 10.54 -5.57
C ALA A 116 24.24 9.52 -4.47
N ARG A 117 23.19 8.70 -4.64
CA ARG A 117 22.74 7.77 -3.62
C ARG A 117 23.77 6.67 -3.34
N PRO A 118 24.17 6.45 -2.08
CA PRO A 118 25.14 5.42 -1.71
C PRO A 118 24.69 4.01 -2.12
N GLU A 119 23.39 3.72 -2.02
CA GLU A 119 22.83 2.40 -2.35
C GLU A 119 22.99 1.99 -3.82
N PHE A 120 23.29 2.94 -4.71
CA PHE A 120 23.48 2.67 -6.13
C PHE A 120 24.95 2.79 -6.56
N ARG A 121 25.88 2.86 -5.59
CA ARG A 121 27.31 3.03 -5.86
C ARG A 121 28.11 1.78 -5.51
N VAL A 122 29.11 1.45 -6.33
CA VAL A 122 30.10 0.41 -6.09
C VAL A 122 31.48 1.04 -6.19
N GLY A 123 32.31 0.86 -5.15
CA GLY A 123 33.64 1.50 -5.12
C GLY A 123 33.61 3.03 -5.13
N GLY A 124 32.47 3.64 -4.75
CA GLY A 124 32.29 5.09 -4.79
C GLY A 124 31.83 5.63 -6.15
N GLU A 125 31.55 4.81 -7.15
CA GLU A 125 30.98 5.26 -8.42
C GLU A 125 29.59 4.67 -8.65
N PHE A 126 28.73 5.40 -9.33
CA PHE A 126 27.39 4.91 -9.66
C PHE A 126 27.48 3.69 -10.56
N SER A 127 26.82 2.60 -10.17
CA SER A 127 26.71 1.38 -10.95
C SER A 127 25.28 1.21 -11.45
N LEU A 128 25.13 1.24 -12.78
CA LEU A 128 23.84 1.01 -13.44
C LEU A 128 23.31 -0.40 -13.16
N ASP A 129 24.21 -1.38 -13.00
CA ASP A 129 23.84 -2.77 -12.74
C ASP A 129 23.29 -2.95 -11.33
N VAL A 130 23.91 -2.32 -10.33
CA VAL A 130 23.39 -2.31 -8.95
C VAL A 130 22.08 -1.55 -8.87
N TYR A 131 21.97 -0.40 -9.55
CA TYR A 131 20.71 0.34 -9.60
C TYR A 131 19.57 -0.53 -10.17
N ARG A 132 19.78 -1.17 -11.32
CA ARG A 132 18.77 -2.05 -11.94
C ARG A 132 18.44 -3.26 -11.07
N ALA A 133 19.46 -3.92 -10.51
CA ALA A 133 19.26 -5.07 -9.63
C ALA A 133 18.45 -4.71 -8.38
N SER A 134 18.74 -3.56 -7.75
CA SER A 134 18.01 -3.06 -6.59
C SER A 134 16.55 -2.74 -6.91
N LEU A 135 16.26 -2.15 -8.08
CA LEU A 135 14.89 -1.87 -8.49
C LEU A 135 14.10 -3.13 -8.83
N LEU A 136 14.74 -4.12 -9.46
CA LEU A 136 14.12 -5.42 -9.77
C LEU A 136 13.66 -6.15 -8.49
N ASN A 137 14.42 -6.04 -7.39
CA ASN A 137 14.06 -6.66 -6.11
C ASN A 137 12.76 -6.10 -5.51
N ILE A 138 12.39 -4.87 -5.85
CA ILE A 138 11.16 -4.20 -5.40
C ILE A 138 10.10 -4.09 -6.50
N GLY A 139 10.30 -4.78 -7.63
CA GLY A 139 9.34 -4.83 -8.74
C GLY A 139 9.21 -3.52 -9.53
N LEU A 140 10.20 -2.63 -9.46
CA LEU A 140 10.19 -1.35 -10.16
C LEU A 140 11.08 -1.36 -11.41
N THR A 141 10.70 -0.54 -12.39
CA THR A 141 11.56 -0.20 -13.53
C THR A 141 12.27 1.13 -13.27
N PRO A 142 13.42 1.43 -13.92
CA PRO A 142 14.08 2.73 -13.80
C PRO A 142 13.15 3.92 -14.07
N ALA A 143 12.35 3.85 -15.14
CA ALA A 143 11.40 4.90 -15.49
C ALA A 143 10.27 5.03 -14.44
N GLY A 144 9.78 3.91 -13.89
CA GLY A 144 8.80 3.92 -12.81
C GLY A 144 9.37 4.51 -11.52
N PHE A 145 10.61 4.18 -11.18
CA PHE A 145 11.29 4.75 -10.01
C PHE A 145 11.54 6.24 -10.18
N GLU A 146 12.03 6.68 -11.34
CA GLU A 146 12.23 8.11 -11.63
C GLU A 146 10.91 8.89 -11.60
N ALA A 147 9.81 8.31 -12.09
CA ALA A 147 8.49 8.93 -12.01
C ALA A 147 7.98 9.12 -10.57
N LEU A 148 8.32 8.22 -9.65
CA LEU A 148 8.00 8.35 -8.22
C LEU A 148 8.86 9.41 -7.50
N GLN A 149 9.96 9.85 -8.12
CA GLN A 149 10.94 10.77 -7.52
C GLN A 149 10.90 12.18 -8.14
N ARG A 150 10.11 12.37 -9.21
CA ARG A 150 9.94 13.65 -9.91
C ARG A 150 8.84 14.48 -9.26
#